data_AF-A0A382U642-F1
#
_entry.id   AF-A0A382U642-F1
#
_cell.length_a   1.000
_cell.length_b   1.000
_cell.length_c   1.000
_cell.angle_alpha   90.00
_cell.angle_beta   90.00
_cell.angle_gamma   90.00
#
_symmetry.space_group_name_H-M   'P 1'
#
loop_
_entity.id
_entity.type
_entity.pdbx_description
1 polymer ?
#
loop_
_entity_poly.entity_id
_entity_poly.type
_entity_poly.pdbx_seq_one_letter_code
_entity_poly.pdbx_strand_id
1 'polypeptide(L)' 'MKINKRKIGNTNIEVTELGMGTAPIGGWPIEVSENEAFNTLERAWEKGIRYFDTAP' A
#
# COMPACT_ATOMS: atom_id res chain seq x y z
N MET A 1 8.68 -11.11 -4.93
CA MET A 1 9.83 -10.20 -4.72
C MET A 1 10.03 -10.09 -3.22
N LYS A 2 11.27 -10.17 -2.71
CA LYS A 2 11.51 -9.95 -1.29
C LYS A 2 11.72 -8.45 -1.08
N ILE A 3 10.79 -7.78 -0.43
CA ILE A 3 10.94 -6.38 -0.02
C ILE A 3 11.52 -6.39 1.40
N ASN A 4 12.63 -5.69 1.61
CA ASN A 4 13.21 -5.62 2.95
C ASN A 4 12.29 -4.82 3.87
N LYS A 5 12.43 -5.04 5.17
CA LYS A 5 11.73 -4.26 6.19
C LYS A 5 12.68 -3.28 6.87
N ARG A 6 12.13 -2.14 7.31
CA ARG A 6 12.83 -1.14 8.12
C ARG A 6 11.96 -0.68 9.28
N LYS A 7 12.63 -0.36 10.37
CA LYS A 7 12.02 0.24 11.56
C LYS A 7 11.61 1.68 11.28
N ILE A 8 10.41 2.06 11.73
CA ILE A 8 9.96 3.45 11.67
C ILE A 8 10.53 4.23 12.87
N GLY A 9 11.61 4.98 12.63
CA GLY A 9 12.24 5.84 13.64
C GLY A 9 12.50 5.11 14.97
N ASN A 10 12.02 5.68 16.07
CA ASN A 10 12.15 5.12 17.42
C ASN A 10 10.98 4.20 17.83
N THR A 11 10.08 3.86 16.92
CA THR A 11 8.93 2.97 17.20
C THR A 11 9.31 1.50 17.08
N ASN A 12 8.58 0.57 17.69
CA ASN A 12 8.81 -0.87 17.50
C ASN A 12 8.15 -1.45 16.23
N ILE A 13 7.80 -0.61 15.27
CA ILE A 13 7.10 -1.01 14.04
C ILE A 13 8.12 -1.19 12.92
N GLU A 14 8.07 -2.34 12.26
CA GLU A 14 8.79 -2.61 11.02
C GLU A 14 7.84 -2.65 9.83
N VAL A 15 8.12 -1.85 8.81
CA VAL A 15 7.36 -1.81 7.56
C VAL A 15 8.22 -2.23 6.39
N THR A 16 7.60 -2.60 5.28
CA THR A 16 8.30 -2.78 4.01
C THR A 16 8.89 -1.45 3.52
N GLU A 17 10.08 -1.47 2.93
CA GLU A 17 10.74 -0.26 2.37
C GLU A 17 9.90 0.44 1.30
N LEU A 18 8.94 -0.27 0.71
CA LEU A 18 7.93 0.25 -0.21
C LEU A 18 6.55 0.18 0.45
N GLY A 19 5.79 1.28 0.37
CA GLY A 19 4.38 1.34 0.77
C GLY A 19 3.46 1.58 -0.43
N MET A 20 2.17 1.29 -0.26
CA MET A 20 1.10 1.55 -1.24
C MET A 20 0.26 2.74 -0.78
N GLY A 21 0.29 3.85 -1.53
CA GLY A 21 -0.61 4.99 -1.30
C GLY A 21 -1.96 4.75 -1.97
N THR A 22 -3.06 5.06 -1.27
CA THR A 22 -4.41 4.70 -1.73
C THR A 22 -5.20 5.80 -2.42
N ALA A 23 -4.65 7.01 -2.58
CA ALA A 23 -5.37 8.13 -3.21
C ALA A 23 -5.97 7.80 -4.60
N PRO A 24 -5.26 7.11 -5.52
CA PRO A 24 -5.82 6.76 -6.83
C PRO A 24 -6.97 5.77 -6.77
N ILE A 25 -6.87 4.74 -5.92
CA ILE A 25 -7.96 3.76 -5.76
C ILE A 25 -9.17 4.33 -5.02
N GLY A 26 -9.01 5.47 -4.34
CA GLY A 26 -10.09 6.28 -3.79
C GLY A 26 -10.76 7.21 -4.82
N GLY A 27 -10.36 7.18 -6.10
CA GLY A 27 -11.00 7.94 -7.17
C GLY A 27 -10.34 9.29 -7.51
N TRP A 28 -9.12 9.58 -7.02
CA TRP A 28 -8.40 10.81 -7.34
C TRP A 28 -7.21 10.61 -8.29
N PRO A 29 -7.10 11.35 -9.41
CA PRO A 29 -8.04 12.34 -9.92
C PRO A 29 -9.15 11.75 -10.80
N ILE A 30 -9.12 10.43 -11.04
CA ILE A 30 -10.08 9.72 -11.88
C ILE A 30 -10.72 8.58 -11.10
N GLU A 31 -11.97 8.30 -11.42
CA GLU A 31 -12.69 7.16 -10.84
C GLU A 31 -11.98 5.84 -11.17
N VAL A 32 -11.90 4.96 -10.18
CA VAL A 32 -11.38 3.60 -10.29
C VAL A 32 -12.50 2.66 -9.85
N SER A 33 -12.76 1.61 -10.63
CA SER A 33 -13.79 0.65 -10.25
C SER A 33 -13.42 -0.10 -8.97
N GLU A 34 -14.43 -0.51 -8.20
CA GLU A 34 -14.22 -1.29 -6.97
C GLU A 34 -13.36 -2.54 -7.23
N ASN A 35 -13.64 -3.28 -8.32
CA ASN A 35 -12.84 -4.44 -8.71
C ASN A 35 -11.38 -4.09 -9.00
N GLU A 36 -11.09 -2.99 -9.68
CA GLU A 36 -9.71 -2.55 -9.94
C GLU A 36 -9.00 -2.11 -8.66
N ALA A 37 -9.71 -1.43 -7.75
CA ALA A 37 -9.19 -1.05 -6.45
C ALA A 37 -8.79 -2.29 -5.64
N PHE A 38 -9.68 -3.29 -5.55
CA PHE A 38 -9.40 -4.55 -4.86
C PHE A 38 -8.25 -5.32 -5.50
N ASN A 39 -8.26 -5.49 -6.83
CA ASN A 39 -7.19 -6.19 -7.55
C ASN A 39 -5.83 -5.49 -7.36
N THR A 40 -5.80 -4.16 -7.27
CA THR A 40 -4.58 -3.39 -7.01
C THR A 40 -4.05 -3.65 -5.61
N LEU A 41 -4.92 -3.65 -4.60
CA LEU A 41 -4.55 -3.96 -3.21
C LEU A 41 -4.06 -5.40 -3.06
N GLU A 42 -4.76 -6.36 -3.66
CA GLU A 42 -4.36 -7.77 -3.66
C GLU A 42 -2.99 -7.92 -4.31
N ARG A 43 -2.77 -7.27 -5.45
CA ARG A 43 -1.49 -7.33 -6.14
C ARG A 43 -0.34 -6.77 -5.31
N ALA A 44 -0.55 -5.64 -4.63
CA ALA A 44 0.43 -5.08 -3.71
C ALA A 44 0.77 -6.07 -2.57
N TRP A 45 -0.26 -6.71 -2.02
CA TRP A 45 -0.11 -7.72 -0.97
C TRP A 45 0.69 -8.95 -1.44
N GLU A 46 0.36 -9.52 -2.60
CA GLU A 46 1.09 -10.63 -3.21
C GLU A 46 2.57 -10.30 -3.49
N LYS A 47 2.87 -9.06 -3.87
CA LYS A 47 4.24 -8.59 -4.11
C LYS A 47 5.04 -8.36 -2.83
N GLY A 48 4.40 -8.46 -1.67
CA GLY A 48 5.04 -8.40 -0.37
C GLY A 48 5.01 -7.01 0.27
N ILE A 49 4.23 -6.05 -0.24
CA ILE A 49 4.02 -4.75 0.41
C ILE A 49 3.18 -4.96 1.67
N ARG A 50 3.59 -4.35 2.80
CA ARG A 50 2.91 -4.46 4.09
C ARG A 50 2.67 -3.11 4.76
N TYR A 51 2.89 -2.02 4.05
CA TYR A 51 2.55 -0.67 4.48
C TYR A 51 1.63 -0.02 3.47
N PHE A 52 0.45 0.41 3.94
CA PHE A 52 -0.58 1.06 3.14
C PHE A 52 -0.86 2.41 3.77
N ASP A 53 -0.81 3.45 2.95
CA ASP A 53 -1.02 4.85 3.32
C ASP A 53 -2.38 5.31 2.82
N THR A 54 -3.17 5.92 3.71
CA THR A 54 -4.56 6.33 3.45
C THR A 54 -4.91 7.59 4.24
N ALA A 55 -5.96 8.29 3.83
CA ALA A 55 -6.52 9.45 4.50
C ALA A 55 -8.06 9.43 4.44
N PRO A 56 -8.76 10.19 5.31
CA PRO A 56 -10.20 10.42 5.20
C PRO A 56 -10.62 11.11 3.90
#